data_AF-A0A8H7MZ94-F1
#
_entry.id   AF-A0A8H7MZ94-F1
#
_cell.length_a   1.000
_cell.length_b   1.000
_cell.length_c   1.000
_cell.angle_alpha   90.00
_cell.angle_beta   90.00
_cell.angle_gamma   90.00
#
_symmetry.space_group_name_H-M   'P 1'
#
loop_
_entity.id
_entity.type
_entity.pdbx_description
1 polymer ?
#
loop_
_entity_poly.entity_id
_entity_poly.type
_entity_poly.pdbx_seq_one_letter_code
_entity_poly.pdbx_strand_id
1 'polypeptide(L)'
;MSDEPSTLQRPHANHVDGDKATRPFCSLYKRRIFQAEHELYAGTFAVDFAVDAHDEQDETLPHRTAYYSDEEFESLGSSDTKPMLVVLHGLSGGSHEVYLRHTIAPLLGEGGWDVCVVNSRGCAMSKITTGVLYNARATWDVRQVVKWMKKTYPNRPLFGLGFSLGANMLTNYCGEEGSGCLLKAAVVCSNPWNLEVSNKFLQSTYIGKELYLRYMGSTMKQLIENHKKEITEYTDLDVKAIENVTYLHEFDREIQCATWGYPTEDAYYRDASSSDAILAIRIPFFAYHATDDPIAVKEAIPYLEFRQNPNTMLVTTSLGGHLCWFEAGGTRWHARAVPNLLNFMAFKTDLDTLDPSKEPEAAKSAAGGCTYTPMRRKLFMTGHGI
;
A
#
# COMPACT_ATOMS: atom_id res chain seq x y z
N MET A 1 6.80 -60.30 -49.73
CA MET A 1 5.82 -60.86 -48.77
C MET A 1 6.33 -60.45 -47.40
N SER A 2 5.89 -59.28 -46.92
CA SER A 2 4.82 -59.15 -45.88
C SER A 2 5.43 -59.47 -44.50
N ASP A 3 5.52 -58.60 -43.49
CA ASP A 3 4.64 -57.52 -43.05
C ASP A 3 5.40 -56.47 -42.18
N GLU A 4 4.89 -55.23 -42.17
CA GLU A 4 5.23 -54.17 -41.20
C GLU A 4 4.71 -54.48 -39.78
N PRO A 5 5.33 -53.94 -38.70
CA PRO A 5 4.65 -53.72 -37.44
C PRO A 5 4.18 -52.26 -37.29
N SER A 6 2.90 -52.15 -36.95
CA SER A 6 2.09 -50.95 -36.88
C SER A 6 2.50 -49.94 -35.80
N THR A 7 2.35 -48.67 -36.16
CA THR A 7 2.42 -47.51 -35.27
C THR A 7 1.15 -47.40 -34.42
N LEU A 8 1.31 -47.35 -33.10
CA LEU A 8 0.23 -47.07 -32.15
C LEU A 8 -0.14 -45.58 -32.21
N GLN A 9 -1.16 -45.26 -33.01
CA GLN A 9 -1.87 -43.98 -32.98
C GLN A 9 -2.66 -43.84 -31.67
N ARG A 10 -2.48 -42.71 -30.97
CA ARG A 10 -3.33 -42.30 -29.84
C ARG A 10 -4.70 -41.85 -30.39
N PRO A 11 -5.81 -42.17 -29.71
CA PRO A 11 -7.13 -41.83 -30.22
C PRO A 11 -7.41 -40.32 -30.10
N HIS A 12 -7.98 -39.78 -31.17
CA HIS A 12 -8.53 -38.44 -31.26
C HIS A 12 -9.63 -38.24 -30.20
N ALA A 13 -9.41 -37.31 -29.27
CA ALA A 13 -10.45 -36.76 -28.43
C ALA A 13 -11.07 -35.55 -29.13
N ASN A 14 -12.39 -35.58 -29.25
CA ASN A 14 -13.23 -34.60 -29.91
C ASN A 14 -12.95 -33.16 -29.42
N HIS A 15 -12.83 -32.25 -30.37
CA HIS A 15 -12.80 -30.82 -30.15
C HIS A 15 -14.18 -30.38 -29.67
N VAL A 16 -14.32 -30.21 -28.35
CA VAL A 16 -15.46 -29.54 -27.72
C VAL A 16 -14.98 -28.13 -27.40
N ASP A 17 -15.75 -27.15 -27.87
CA ASP A 17 -15.57 -25.70 -27.75
C ASP A 17 -14.72 -25.25 -26.56
N GLY A 18 -13.46 -24.91 -26.87
CA GLY A 18 -12.58 -24.18 -26.00
C GLY A 18 -12.83 -22.70 -26.16
N ASP A 19 -13.78 -22.14 -25.41
CA ASP A 19 -13.81 -20.70 -25.16
C ASP A 19 -14.67 -20.41 -23.93
N LYS A 20 -14.02 -20.24 -22.76
CA LYS A 20 -14.52 -19.63 -21.49
C LYS A 20 -13.80 -20.08 -20.20
N ALA A 21 -12.60 -20.65 -20.28
CA ALA A 21 -11.79 -20.91 -19.09
C ALA A 21 -10.41 -20.26 -19.23
N THR A 22 -10.03 -19.47 -18.21
CA THR A 22 -8.72 -18.83 -17.98
C THR A 22 -8.34 -17.66 -18.89
N ARG A 23 -8.94 -16.48 -18.68
CA ARG A 23 -8.23 -15.23 -19.00
C ARG A 23 -7.15 -15.04 -17.93
N PRO A 24 -5.86 -14.87 -18.28
CA PRO A 24 -4.83 -14.59 -17.29
C PRO A 24 -5.16 -13.27 -16.58
N PHE A 25 -5.10 -13.32 -15.26
CA PHE A 25 -5.37 -12.25 -14.31
C PHE A 25 -4.67 -10.95 -14.70
N CYS A 26 -5.37 -10.03 -15.35
CA CYS A 26 -4.82 -8.74 -15.67
C CYS A 26 -5.85 -7.64 -15.46
N SER A 27 -5.81 -7.06 -14.27
CA SER A 27 -6.42 -5.76 -13.99
C SER A 27 -5.87 -4.73 -14.99
N LEU A 28 -6.76 -4.12 -15.75
CA LEU A 28 -6.49 -2.87 -16.46
C LEU A 28 -6.87 -1.70 -15.56
N TYR A 29 -6.28 -0.53 -15.82
CA TYR A 29 -6.46 0.65 -15.01
C TYR A 29 -6.79 1.87 -15.84
N LYS A 30 -7.67 2.72 -15.30
CA LYS A 30 -7.76 4.12 -15.71
C LYS A 30 -7.29 5.05 -14.60
N ARG A 31 -6.41 5.98 -14.94
CA ARG A 31 -5.78 6.93 -14.05
C ARG A 31 -6.57 8.22 -13.98
N ARG A 32 -6.79 8.71 -12.77
CA ARG A 32 -7.18 10.09 -12.50
C ARG A 32 -6.06 10.81 -11.75
N ILE A 33 -5.78 12.04 -12.15
CA ILE A 33 -4.90 12.94 -11.40
C ILE A 33 -5.75 13.78 -10.46
N PHE A 34 -5.39 13.79 -9.18
CA PHE A 34 -6.02 14.60 -8.15
C PHE A 34 -5.13 15.79 -7.81
N GLN A 35 -5.74 16.94 -7.59
CA GLN A 35 -5.08 18.10 -6.99
C GLN A 35 -5.06 17.92 -5.47
N ALA A 36 -3.89 18.00 -4.86
CA ALA A 36 -3.73 17.89 -3.42
C ALA A 36 -4.37 19.08 -2.70
N GLU A 37 -5.18 18.79 -1.68
CA GLU A 37 -5.85 19.79 -0.84
C GLU A 37 -4.99 20.24 0.36
N HIS A 38 -3.85 19.59 0.61
CA HIS A 38 -3.01 19.89 1.76
C HIS A 38 -2.18 21.16 1.53
N GLU A 39 -2.25 22.11 2.47
CA GLU A 39 -1.60 23.43 2.35
C GLU A 39 -0.08 23.35 2.12
N LEU A 40 0.61 22.49 2.88
CA LEU A 40 2.08 22.36 2.81
C LEU A 40 2.57 21.30 1.82
N TYR A 41 1.69 20.39 1.41
CA TYR A 41 2.03 19.29 0.51
C TYR A 41 1.14 19.40 -0.72
N ALA A 42 1.18 20.58 -1.34
CA ALA A 42 0.46 20.90 -2.56
C ALA A 42 0.97 20.05 -3.74
N GLY A 43 0.40 20.27 -4.92
CA GLY A 43 0.71 19.53 -6.14
C GLY A 43 -0.35 18.50 -6.47
N THR A 44 0.06 17.42 -7.10
CA THR A 44 -0.83 16.41 -7.65
C THR A 44 -0.38 15.01 -7.27
N PHE A 45 -1.33 14.09 -7.24
CA PHE A 45 -1.08 12.66 -7.08
C PHE A 45 -2.00 11.86 -7.99
N ALA A 46 -1.61 10.62 -8.30
CA ALA A 46 -2.33 9.77 -9.23
C ALA A 46 -3.10 8.66 -8.52
N VAL A 47 -4.32 8.40 -8.96
CA VAL A 47 -5.11 7.25 -8.50
C VAL A 47 -5.51 6.42 -9.72
N ASP A 48 -5.15 5.14 -9.68
CA ASP A 48 -5.47 4.19 -10.74
C ASP A 48 -6.65 3.33 -10.32
N PHE A 49 -7.76 3.41 -11.05
CA PHE A 49 -8.96 2.62 -10.79
C PHE A 49 -8.91 1.38 -11.66
N ALA A 50 -9.12 0.20 -11.07
CA ALA A 50 -9.26 -1.03 -11.82
C ALA A 50 -10.55 -0.97 -12.64
N VAL A 51 -10.45 -1.22 -13.94
CA VAL A 51 -11.56 -1.15 -14.89
C VAL A 51 -11.69 -2.44 -15.70
N ASP A 52 -12.82 -2.57 -16.37
CA ASP A 52 -13.03 -3.62 -17.36
C ASP A 52 -12.05 -3.50 -18.54
N ALA A 53 -12.02 -4.54 -19.37
CA ALA A 53 -11.13 -4.60 -20.52
C ALA A 53 -11.32 -3.40 -21.47
N HIS A 54 -10.21 -2.74 -21.83
CA HIS A 54 -10.14 -1.66 -22.83
C HIS A 54 -8.85 -1.81 -23.66
N ASP A 55 -8.87 -1.25 -24.87
CA ASP A 55 -7.74 -1.32 -25.80
C ASP A 55 -6.88 -0.04 -25.81
N GLU A 56 -7.25 0.96 -25.01
CA GLU A 56 -6.48 2.21 -24.89
C GLU A 56 -5.06 1.96 -24.35
N GLN A 57 -4.08 2.62 -24.96
CA GLN A 57 -2.68 2.57 -24.59
C GLN A 57 -2.13 3.99 -24.51
N ASP A 58 -1.32 4.24 -23.49
CA ASP A 58 -0.60 5.50 -23.29
C ASP A 58 0.84 5.17 -22.88
N GLU A 59 1.81 5.56 -23.71
CA GLU A 59 3.24 5.30 -23.47
C GLU A 59 3.81 6.10 -22.29
N THR A 60 3.10 7.12 -21.82
CA THR A 60 3.47 7.91 -20.64
C THR A 60 3.03 7.26 -19.32
N LEU A 61 2.30 6.13 -19.40
CA LEU A 61 1.78 5.41 -18.26
C LEU A 61 2.34 3.98 -18.17
N PRO A 62 2.29 3.35 -16.99
CA PRO A 62 2.64 1.94 -16.87
C PRO A 62 1.73 1.09 -17.77
N HIS A 63 2.27 0.02 -18.33
CA HIS A 63 1.51 -0.91 -19.16
C HIS A 63 0.18 -1.32 -18.50
N ARG A 64 -0.90 -1.34 -19.30
CA ARG A 64 -2.30 -1.57 -18.90
C ARG A 64 -2.95 -0.41 -18.14
N THR A 65 -2.49 0.80 -18.39
CA THR A 65 -3.05 2.02 -17.79
C THR A 65 -3.34 3.03 -18.88
N ALA A 66 -4.54 3.61 -18.85
CA ALA A 66 -4.93 4.78 -19.65
C ALA A 66 -5.39 5.91 -18.71
N TYR A 67 -5.63 7.12 -19.21
CA TYR A 67 -6.28 8.17 -18.41
C TYR A 67 -7.80 8.04 -18.49
N TYR A 68 -8.49 8.46 -17.44
CA TYR A 68 -9.89 8.85 -17.57
C TYR A 68 -9.99 10.19 -18.31
N SER A 69 -10.96 10.30 -19.23
CA SER A 69 -11.45 11.63 -19.62
C SER A 69 -12.24 12.27 -18.47
N ASP A 70 -12.42 13.59 -18.49
CA ASP A 70 -13.24 14.26 -17.47
C ASP A 70 -14.69 13.74 -17.47
N GLU A 71 -15.27 13.55 -18.66
CA GLU A 71 -16.63 13.02 -18.81
C GLU A 71 -16.75 11.58 -18.31
N GLU A 72 -15.77 10.73 -18.58
CA GLU A 72 -15.73 9.35 -18.05
C GLU A 72 -15.64 9.33 -16.53
N PHE A 73 -14.81 10.20 -15.95
CA PHE A 73 -14.63 10.25 -14.50
C PHE A 73 -15.87 10.80 -13.79
N GLU A 74 -16.50 11.83 -14.36
CA GLU A 74 -17.75 12.42 -13.83
C GLU A 74 -18.95 11.49 -13.98
N SER A 75 -18.95 10.63 -14.99
CA SER A 75 -19.99 9.63 -15.22
C SER A 75 -19.78 8.33 -14.44
N LEU A 76 -18.75 8.22 -13.59
CA LEU A 76 -18.56 7.08 -12.70
C LEU A 76 -19.75 6.92 -11.74
N GLY A 77 -20.68 6.06 -12.10
CA GLY A 77 -21.85 5.74 -11.31
C GLY A 77 -21.49 5.15 -9.95
N SER A 78 -22.38 5.34 -8.97
CA SER A 78 -22.27 4.68 -7.67
C SER A 78 -23.03 3.35 -7.72
N SER A 79 -22.33 2.24 -7.50
CA SER A 79 -22.97 1.01 -7.03
C SER A 79 -22.90 1.01 -5.50
N ASP A 80 -23.95 1.57 -4.88
CA ASP A 80 -23.99 1.86 -3.43
C ASP A 80 -23.71 0.65 -2.54
N THR A 81 -23.94 -0.58 -3.03
CA THR A 81 -23.72 -1.82 -2.28
C THR A 81 -22.40 -2.51 -2.59
N LYS A 82 -21.69 -2.12 -3.66
CA LYS A 82 -20.44 -2.77 -4.09
C LYS A 82 -19.29 -2.22 -3.23
N PRO A 83 -18.52 -3.02 -2.48
CA PRO A 83 -17.40 -2.49 -1.71
C PRO A 83 -16.31 -1.86 -2.60
N MET A 84 -15.64 -0.83 -2.08
CA MET A 84 -14.50 -0.16 -2.70
C MET A 84 -13.24 -0.45 -1.88
N LEU A 85 -12.19 -0.96 -2.53
CA LEU A 85 -10.90 -1.20 -1.91
C LEU A 85 -9.90 -0.10 -2.32
N VAL A 86 -9.38 0.64 -1.34
CA VAL A 86 -8.29 1.60 -1.51
C VAL A 86 -6.97 0.91 -1.20
N VAL A 87 -6.10 0.81 -2.20
CA VAL A 87 -4.84 0.07 -2.11
C VAL A 87 -3.63 1.01 -2.09
N LEU A 88 -2.70 0.78 -1.17
CA LEU A 88 -1.40 1.46 -1.09
C LEU A 88 -0.26 0.48 -1.41
N HIS A 89 0.57 0.85 -2.38
CA HIS A 89 1.72 0.05 -2.83
C HIS A 89 2.95 0.23 -1.93
N GLY A 90 3.96 -0.64 -2.10
CA GLY A 90 5.24 -0.57 -1.39
C GLY A 90 6.21 0.49 -1.93
N LEU A 91 7.46 0.48 -1.45
CA LEU A 91 8.50 1.44 -1.85
C LEU A 91 8.71 1.46 -3.38
N SER A 92 8.70 2.64 -3.99
CA SER A 92 8.91 2.94 -5.42
C SER A 92 7.98 2.27 -6.44
N GLY A 93 6.96 1.53 -6.00
CA GLY A 93 6.11 0.72 -6.86
C GLY A 93 4.90 1.45 -7.49
N GLY A 94 3.76 0.77 -7.56
CA GLY A 94 2.51 1.35 -8.06
C GLY A 94 1.42 0.30 -8.31
N SER A 95 0.37 0.70 -9.01
CA SER A 95 -0.69 -0.20 -9.51
C SER A 95 -0.18 -1.34 -10.42
N HIS A 96 1.02 -1.20 -10.97
CA HIS A 96 1.64 -2.16 -11.86
C HIS A 96 2.30 -3.35 -11.16
N GLU A 97 2.42 -3.29 -9.84
CA GLU A 97 3.11 -4.29 -9.02
C GLU A 97 2.44 -5.67 -9.09
N VAL A 98 3.25 -6.71 -9.31
CA VAL A 98 2.75 -8.08 -9.50
C VAL A 98 2.07 -8.62 -8.24
N TYR A 99 2.66 -8.38 -7.06
CA TYR A 99 2.07 -8.82 -5.79
C TYR A 99 0.71 -8.16 -5.55
N LEU A 100 0.56 -6.90 -5.94
CA LEU A 100 -0.65 -6.12 -5.78
C LEU A 100 -1.71 -6.65 -6.74
N ARG A 101 -1.39 -6.73 -8.03
CA ARG A 101 -2.30 -7.24 -9.08
C ARG A 101 -2.79 -8.65 -8.78
N HIS A 102 -1.89 -9.55 -8.36
CA HIS A 102 -2.25 -10.91 -7.97
C HIS A 102 -3.22 -10.93 -6.78
N THR A 103 -3.05 -10.02 -5.82
CA THR A 103 -3.92 -9.96 -4.65
C THR A 103 -5.30 -9.41 -4.98
N ILE A 104 -5.40 -8.39 -5.84
CA ILE A 104 -6.70 -7.76 -6.12
C ILE A 104 -7.50 -8.51 -7.19
N ALA A 105 -6.85 -9.28 -8.06
CA ALA A 105 -7.53 -9.87 -9.22
C ALA A 105 -8.73 -10.78 -8.84
N PRO A 106 -8.70 -11.59 -7.76
CA PRO A 106 -9.86 -12.36 -7.33
C PRO A 106 -11.04 -11.52 -6.79
N LEU A 107 -10.84 -10.22 -6.53
CA LEU A 107 -11.87 -9.31 -6.03
C LEU A 107 -12.60 -8.59 -7.17
N LEU A 108 -11.99 -8.49 -8.35
CA LEU A 108 -12.55 -7.82 -9.53
C LEU A 108 -13.63 -8.69 -10.21
N GLY A 109 -14.47 -8.06 -11.05
CA GLY A 109 -15.52 -8.75 -11.80
C GLY A 109 -16.50 -9.48 -10.88
N GLU A 110 -16.54 -10.81 -10.99
CA GLU A 110 -17.38 -11.69 -10.16
C GLU A 110 -17.04 -11.64 -8.67
N GLY A 111 -15.83 -11.20 -8.30
CA GLY A 111 -15.47 -10.97 -6.91
C GLY A 111 -16.28 -9.85 -6.24
N GLY A 112 -16.90 -8.96 -7.04
CA GLY A 112 -17.86 -7.97 -6.55
C GLY A 112 -17.24 -6.73 -5.91
N TRP A 113 -15.97 -6.40 -6.19
CA TRP A 113 -15.32 -5.18 -5.70
C TRP A 113 -15.01 -4.21 -6.82
N ASP A 114 -14.98 -2.90 -6.51
CA ASP A 114 -14.10 -1.99 -7.25
C ASP A 114 -12.86 -1.72 -6.42
N VAL A 115 -11.77 -1.41 -7.12
CA VAL A 115 -10.46 -1.22 -6.52
C VAL A 115 -9.84 0.03 -7.11
N CYS A 116 -9.26 0.86 -6.25
CA CYS A 116 -8.35 1.91 -6.69
C CYS A 116 -6.99 1.74 -6.01
N VAL A 117 -5.93 2.16 -6.68
CA VAL A 117 -4.57 2.22 -6.16
C VAL A 117 -4.17 3.68 -6.07
N VAL A 118 -3.87 4.16 -4.87
CA VAL A 118 -3.30 5.50 -4.70
C VAL A 118 -1.80 5.38 -4.98
N ASN A 119 -1.37 5.90 -6.12
CA ASN A 119 0.05 5.91 -6.47
C ASN A 119 0.72 7.07 -5.73
N SER A 120 1.77 6.72 -5.00
CA SER A 120 2.61 7.69 -4.30
C SER A 120 3.23 8.66 -5.30
N ARG A 121 3.42 9.91 -4.87
CA ARG A 121 3.92 10.98 -5.75
C ARG A 121 5.28 10.63 -6.36
N GLY A 122 5.38 10.76 -7.67
CA GLY A 122 6.57 10.40 -8.45
C GLY A 122 6.60 8.93 -8.90
N CYS A 123 5.77 8.06 -8.30
CA CYS A 123 5.73 6.63 -8.63
C CYS A 123 4.77 6.33 -9.78
N ALA A 124 4.84 5.10 -10.30
CA ALA A 124 3.99 4.62 -11.39
C ALA A 124 3.94 5.56 -12.60
N MET A 125 5.09 6.15 -12.97
CA MET A 125 5.24 7.16 -14.05
C MET A 125 4.39 8.43 -13.87
N SER A 126 3.89 8.70 -12.65
CA SER A 126 3.31 10.00 -12.33
C SER A 126 4.42 11.03 -12.10
N LYS A 127 4.25 12.24 -12.63
CA LYS A 127 5.16 13.35 -12.36
C LYS A 127 4.86 13.97 -11.00
N ILE A 128 5.90 14.38 -10.28
CA ILE A 128 5.72 15.32 -9.17
C ILE A 128 5.47 16.73 -9.74
N THR A 129 4.69 17.51 -9.02
CA THR A 129 4.38 18.92 -9.37
C THR A 129 4.79 19.88 -8.25
N THR A 130 5.56 19.37 -7.29
CA THR A 130 6.17 20.08 -6.16
C THR A 130 7.49 19.42 -5.80
N GLY A 131 8.22 20.01 -4.86
CA GLY A 131 9.49 19.48 -4.34
C GLY A 131 9.36 18.29 -3.39
N VAL A 132 8.14 17.78 -3.19
CA VAL A 132 7.85 16.72 -2.22
C VAL A 132 7.39 15.47 -2.97
N LEU A 133 8.15 14.39 -2.80
CA LEU A 133 7.76 13.03 -3.17
C LEU A 133 6.74 12.49 -2.15
N TYR A 134 7.04 11.33 -1.56
CA TYR A 134 6.28 10.67 -0.54
C TYR A 134 7.26 9.98 0.41
N ASN A 135 6.80 9.67 1.62
CA ASN A 135 7.56 8.89 2.58
C ASN A 135 6.62 8.04 3.46
N ALA A 136 7.17 7.33 4.44
CA ALA A 136 6.41 6.44 5.33
C ALA A 136 5.31 7.14 6.17
N ARG A 137 5.34 8.47 6.28
CA ARG A 137 4.40 9.34 7.00
C ARG A 137 3.38 10.02 6.08
N ALA A 138 3.41 9.79 4.76
CA ALA A 138 2.56 10.47 3.77
C ALA A 138 1.07 10.03 3.81
N THR A 139 0.33 10.37 4.86
CA THR A 139 -1.07 9.93 5.04
C THR A 139 -2.11 10.84 4.39
N TRP A 140 -1.74 12.00 3.85
CA TRP A 140 -2.70 13.00 3.37
C TRP A 140 -3.35 12.63 2.04
N ASP A 141 -2.62 12.06 1.08
CA ASP A 141 -3.18 11.73 -0.24
C ASP A 141 -4.23 10.61 -0.08
N VAL A 142 -3.92 9.56 0.69
CA VAL A 142 -4.89 8.50 1.02
C VAL A 142 -6.09 9.07 1.80
N ARG A 143 -5.87 9.97 2.75
CA ARG A 143 -6.95 10.64 3.48
C ARG A 143 -7.86 11.43 2.54
N GLN A 144 -7.28 12.16 1.58
CA GLN A 144 -8.04 12.93 0.60
C GLN A 144 -8.86 12.00 -0.30
N VAL A 145 -8.27 10.91 -0.80
CA VAL A 145 -8.99 9.90 -1.61
C VAL A 145 -10.15 9.29 -0.83
N VAL A 146 -9.93 8.88 0.41
CA VAL A 146 -11.00 8.26 1.22
C VAL A 146 -12.13 9.27 1.50
N LYS A 147 -11.80 10.53 1.80
CA LYS A 147 -12.82 11.60 1.98
C LYS A 147 -13.58 11.88 0.68
N TRP A 148 -12.87 11.97 -0.44
CA TRP A 148 -13.48 12.14 -1.75
C TRP A 148 -14.42 10.96 -2.04
N MET A 149 -13.99 9.72 -1.85
CA MET A 149 -14.84 8.54 -2.04
C MET A 149 -16.08 8.56 -1.16
N LYS A 150 -15.95 8.95 0.12
CA LYS A 150 -17.11 9.03 1.02
C LYS A 150 -18.09 10.13 0.60
N LYS A 151 -17.60 11.23 0.01
CA LYS A 151 -18.43 12.32 -0.52
C LYS A 151 -19.12 11.91 -1.82
N THR A 152 -18.39 11.27 -2.74
CA THR A 152 -18.87 10.87 -4.07
C THR A 152 -19.78 9.65 -4.00
N TYR A 153 -19.49 8.71 -3.09
CA TYR A 153 -20.22 7.45 -2.90
C TYR A 153 -20.64 7.27 -1.43
N PRO A 154 -21.64 8.04 -0.93
CA PRO A 154 -21.95 8.11 0.51
C PRO A 154 -22.31 6.77 1.17
N ASN A 155 -22.96 5.88 0.43
CA ASN A 155 -23.45 4.60 0.95
C ASN A 155 -22.43 3.46 0.79
N ARG A 156 -21.40 3.68 -0.03
CA ARG A 156 -20.47 2.64 -0.43
C ARG A 156 -19.52 2.26 0.73
N PRO A 157 -19.39 0.96 1.07
CA PRO A 157 -18.44 0.56 2.10
C PRO A 157 -17.01 0.63 1.57
N LEU A 158 -16.14 1.34 2.30
CA LEU A 158 -14.74 1.56 1.93
C LEU A 158 -13.82 0.66 2.76
N PHE A 159 -12.84 0.04 2.12
CA PHE A 159 -11.84 -0.82 2.76
C PHE A 159 -10.43 -0.38 2.39
N GLY A 160 -9.46 -0.66 3.25
CA GLY A 160 -8.04 -0.39 2.99
C GLY A 160 -7.24 -1.68 2.76
N LEU A 161 -6.28 -1.63 1.84
CA LEU A 161 -5.23 -2.65 1.70
C LEU A 161 -3.87 -1.96 1.53
N GLY A 162 -2.89 -2.34 2.35
CA GLY A 162 -1.53 -1.81 2.24
C GLY A 162 -0.48 -2.91 2.15
N PHE A 163 0.58 -2.67 1.39
CA PHE A 163 1.74 -3.55 1.29
C PHE A 163 3.03 -2.81 1.66
N SER A 164 3.90 -3.43 2.47
CA SER A 164 5.22 -2.88 2.80
C SER A 164 5.12 -1.42 3.27
N LEU A 165 5.79 -0.46 2.63
CA LEU A 165 5.69 0.96 2.98
C LEU A 165 4.24 1.49 2.96
N GLY A 166 3.43 1.06 1.99
CA GLY A 166 2.00 1.39 1.93
C GLY A 166 1.19 0.79 3.08
N ALA A 167 1.61 -0.35 3.62
CA ALA A 167 1.05 -0.88 4.86
C ALA A 167 1.36 0.01 6.05
N ASN A 168 2.59 0.54 6.15
CA ASN A 168 2.95 1.48 7.20
C ASN A 168 2.13 2.78 7.12
N MET A 169 2.01 3.34 5.92
CA MET A 169 1.20 4.53 5.66
C MET A 169 -0.29 4.32 6.00
N LEU A 170 -0.87 3.18 5.60
CA LEU A 170 -2.27 2.85 5.90
C LEU A 170 -2.49 2.66 7.41
N THR A 171 -1.56 2.00 8.10
CA THR A 171 -1.63 1.80 9.55
C THR A 171 -1.62 3.14 10.28
N ASN A 172 -0.69 4.03 9.91
CA ASN A 172 -0.61 5.38 10.45
C ASN A 172 -1.89 6.19 10.17
N TYR A 173 -2.42 6.14 8.95
CA TYR A 173 -3.70 6.77 8.60
C TYR A 173 -4.84 6.26 9.51
N CYS A 174 -4.98 4.94 9.67
CA CYS A 174 -6.02 4.35 10.51
C CYS A 174 -5.87 4.74 11.99
N GLY A 175 -4.63 4.80 12.50
CA GLY A 175 -4.36 5.25 13.87
C GLY A 175 -4.63 6.74 14.09
N GLU A 176 -4.32 7.58 13.10
CA GLU A 176 -4.60 9.02 13.14
C GLU A 176 -6.07 9.37 13.09
N GLU A 177 -6.85 8.64 12.27
CA GLU A 177 -8.30 8.86 12.20
C GLU A 177 -9.01 8.25 13.42
N GLY A 178 -8.49 7.15 13.97
CA GLY A 178 -9.05 6.47 15.14
C GLY A 178 -10.54 6.17 14.93
N SER A 179 -11.40 6.67 15.83
CA SER A 179 -12.86 6.51 15.74
C SER A 179 -13.50 7.27 14.57
N GLY A 180 -12.81 8.25 13.99
CA GLY A 180 -13.24 8.99 12.82
C GLY A 180 -12.83 8.36 11.49
N CYS A 181 -12.21 7.17 11.50
CA CYS A 181 -11.80 6.50 10.28
C CYS A 181 -13.02 6.15 9.42
N LEU A 182 -12.98 6.57 8.15
CA LEU A 182 -14.07 6.35 7.19
C LEU A 182 -14.01 4.96 6.52
N LEU A 183 -12.94 4.20 6.73
CA LEU A 183 -12.83 2.82 6.27
C LEU A 183 -13.60 1.90 7.24
N LYS A 184 -14.28 0.89 6.70
CA LYS A 184 -14.97 -0.15 7.46
C LYS A 184 -14.01 -1.18 8.03
N ALA A 185 -12.96 -1.51 7.30
CA ALA A 185 -11.85 -2.35 7.77
C ALA A 185 -10.61 -2.11 6.91
N ALA A 186 -9.45 -2.55 7.41
CA ALA A 186 -8.20 -2.52 6.66
C ALA A 186 -7.38 -3.80 6.81
N VAL A 187 -6.65 -4.17 5.77
CA VAL A 187 -5.71 -5.28 5.76
C VAL A 187 -4.32 -4.76 5.39
N VAL A 188 -3.29 -5.22 6.07
CA VAL A 188 -1.90 -4.88 5.77
C VAL A 188 -1.02 -6.11 5.64
N CYS A 189 -0.08 -6.07 4.70
CA CYS A 189 0.87 -7.15 4.46
C CYS A 189 2.30 -6.63 4.61
N SER A 190 3.08 -7.30 5.46
CA SER A 190 4.52 -7.06 5.65
C SER A 190 4.86 -5.62 5.99
N ASN A 191 4.14 -5.08 6.97
CA ASN A 191 4.32 -3.71 7.42
C ASN A 191 5.67 -3.56 8.16
N PRO A 192 6.57 -2.65 7.75
CA PRO A 192 7.76 -2.30 8.52
C PRO A 192 7.38 -1.45 9.75
N TRP A 193 6.75 -2.08 10.75
CA TRP A 193 6.14 -1.46 11.94
C TRP A 193 7.04 -0.43 12.64
N ASN A 194 8.32 -0.78 12.82
CA ASN A 194 9.33 0.10 13.39
C ASN A 194 10.47 0.26 12.37
N LEU A 195 10.53 1.43 11.75
CA LEU A 195 11.47 1.76 10.69
C LEU A 195 12.90 1.88 11.23
N GLU A 196 13.07 2.41 12.44
CA GLU A 196 14.37 2.57 13.08
C GLU A 196 15.00 1.20 13.38
N VAL A 197 14.23 0.29 13.97
CA VAL A 197 14.66 -1.09 14.26
C VAL A 197 14.96 -1.84 12.97
N SER A 198 14.08 -1.74 11.96
CA SER A 198 14.27 -2.41 10.67
C SER A 198 15.53 -1.92 9.95
N ASN A 199 15.75 -0.60 9.92
CA ASN A 199 16.94 0.00 9.32
C ASN A 199 18.23 -0.42 10.07
N LYS A 200 18.24 -0.35 11.41
CA LYS A 200 19.41 -0.75 12.22
C LYS A 200 19.74 -2.24 12.03
N PHE A 201 18.73 -3.11 11.99
CA PHE A 201 18.93 -4.53 11.71
C PHE A 201 19.52 -4.75 10.33
N LEU A 202 18.95 -4.13 9.29
CA LEU A 202 19.45 -4.26 7.93
C LEU A 202 20.91 -3.79 7.82
N GLN A 203 21.26 -2.67 8.46
CA GLN A 203 22.66 -2.20 8.51
C GLN A 203 23.61 -3.16 9.24
N SER A 204 23.11 -3.91 10.22
CA SER A 204 23.91 -4.83 11.03
C SER A 204 24.31 -6.12 10.31
N THR A 205 23.66 -6.45 9.19
CA THR A 205 23.92 -7.67 8.42
C THR A 205 24.47 -7.35 7.03
N TYR A 206 25.40 -8.18 6.54
CA TYR A 206 25.97 -7.98 5.21
C TYR A 206 24.91 -8.02 4.11
N ILE A 207 24.01 -9.01 4.15
CA ILE A 207 22.91 -9.15 3.18
C ILE A 207 21.93 -7.97 3.34
N GLY A 208 21.55 -7.61 4.57
CA GLY A 208 20.69 -6.45 4.83
C GLY A 208 21.23 -5.16 4.21
N LYS A 209 22.52 -4.88 4.43
CA LYS A 209 23.16 -3.65 3.97
C LYS A 209 23.46 -3.65 2.47
N GLU A 210 24.18 -4.66 2.01
CA GLU A 210 24.78 -4.67 0.67
C GLU A 210 23.80 -5.13 -0.42
N LEU A 211 22.76 -5.88 -0.05
CA LEU A 211 21.69 -6.28 -0.97
C LEU A 211 20.46 -5.38 -0.80
N TYR A 212 19.78 -5.43 0.36
CA TYR A 212 18.48 -4.79 0.51
C TYR A 212 18.55 -3.26 0.61
N LEU A 213 19.33 -2.70 1.54
CA LEU A 213 19.44 -1.24 1.70
C LEU A 213 20.06 -0.58 0.48
N ARG A 214 21.06 -1.21 -0.14
CA ARG A 214 21.65 -0.71 -1.39
C ARG A 214 20.65 -0.76 -2.54
N TYR A 215 19.93 -1.87 -2.72
CA TYR A 215 18.91 -1.96 -3.77
C TYR A 215 17.84 -0.89 -3.61
N MET A 216 17.26 -0.76 -2.41
CA MET A 216 16.26 0.27 -2.12
C MET A 216 16.81 1.69 -2.31
N GLY A 217 18.06 1.95 -1.88
CA GLY A 217 18.75 3.22 -2.10
C GLY A 217 18.89 3.54 -3.59
N SER A 218 19.37 2.59 -4.39
CA SER A 218 19.48 2.75 -5.84
C SER A 218 18.13 3.00 -6.53
N THR A 219 17.08 2.27 -6.13
CA THR A 219 15.74 2.48 -6.72
C THR A 219 15.17 3.85 -6.37
N MET A 220 15.35 4.32 -5.14
CA MET A 220 14.92 5.66 -4.73
C MET A 220 15.74 6.77 -5.37
N LYS A 221 17.05 6.54 -5.58
CA LYS A 221 17.90 7.45 -6.36
C LYS A 221 17.42 7.55 -7.81
N GLN A 222 17.12 6.43 -8.47
CA GLN A 222 16.57 6.42 -9.82
C GLN A 222 15.23 7.16 -9.89
N LEU A 223 14.39 7.06 -8.86
CA LEU A 223 13.14 7.80 -8.76
C LEU A 223 13.41 9.31 -8.79
N ILE A 224 14.35 9.81 -7.99
CA ILE A 224 14.73 11.23 -8.01
C ILE A 224 15.33 11.63 -9.37
N GLU A 225 16.18 10.81 -9.98
CA GLU A 225 16.76 11.09 -11.29
C GLU A 225 15.67 11.26 -12.37
N ASN A 226 14.61 10.45 -12.32
CA ASN A 226 13.47 10.55 -13.23
C ASN A 226 12.68 11.86 -13.07
N HIS A 227 12.78 12.50 -11.89
CA HIS A 227 12.14 13.78 -11.56
C HIS A 227 13.17 14.89 -11.33
N LYS A 228 14.40 14.76 -11.87
CA LYS A 228 15.50 15.69 -11.60
C LYS A 228 15.14 17.13 -11.96
N LYS A 229 14.38 17.32 -13.04
CA LYS A 229 13.94 18.64 -13.47
C LYS A 229 13.03 19.27 -12.41
N GLU A 230 11.99 18.56 -12.00
CA GLU A 230 11.00 19.03 -11.04
C GLU A 230 11.62 19.21 -9.65
N ILE A 231 12.49 18.30 -9.22
CA ILE A 231 13.23 18.45 -7.95
C ILE A 231 14.12 19.70 -7.96
N THR A 232 14.85 19.97 -9.05
CA THR A 232 15.69 21.17 -9.17
C THR A 232 14.85 22.46 -9.25
N GLU A 233 13.63 22.37 -9.80
CA GLU A 233 12.72 23.51 -9.92
C GLU A 233 12.07 23.89 -8.60
N TYR A 234 11.74 22.90 -7.76
CA TYR A 234 10.95 23.10 -6.54
C TYR A 234 11.73 22.92 -5.23
N THR A 235 13.02 22.58 -5.27
CA THR A 235 13.86 22.40 -4.07
C THR A 235 15.27 22.90 -4.29
N ASP A 236 15.94 23.26 -3.18
CA ASP A 236 17.37 23.55 -3.13
C ASP A 236 18.20 22.32 -2.67
N LEU A 237 17.75 21.11 -3.00
CA LEU A 237 18.44 19.88 -2.61
C LEU A 237 19.85 19.80 -3.22
N ASP A 238 20.82 19.31 -2.43
CA ASP A 238 22.18 19.11 -2.92
C ASP A 238 22.24 17.92 -3.88
N VAL A 239 22.17 18.23 -5.18
CA VAL A 239 22.25 17.24 -6.26
C VAL A 239 23.51 16.38 -6.17
N LYS A 240 24.64 16.91 -5.71
CA LYS A 240 25.88 16.12 -5.57
C LYS A 240 25.77 15.14 -4.41
N ALA A 241 25.14 15.53 -3.30
CA ALA A 241 24.86 14.62 -2.20
C ALA A 241 23.94 13.47 -2.66
N ILE A 242 22.88 13.80 -3.41
CA ILE A 242 21.97 12.80 -4.01
C ILE A 242 22.71 11.85 -4.94
N GLU A 243 23.60 12.37 -5.80
CA GLU A 243 24.41 11.56 -6.71
C GLU A 243 25.35 10.58 -5.97
N ASN A 244 25.69 10.84 -4.71
CA ASN A 244 26.54 9.97 -3.88
C ASN A 244 25.75 8.97 -3.01
N VAL A 245 24.41 9.05 -2.97
CA VAL A 245 23.57 8.11 -2.23
C VAL A 245 23.78 6.68 -2.73
N THR A 246 24.05 5.77 -1.79
CA THR A 246 24.22 4.33 -2.01
C THR A 246 23.16 3.52 -1.27
N TYR A 247 22.82 3.91 -0.04
CA TYR A 247 21.88 3.18 0.81
C TYR A 247 20.61 3.99 1.10
N LEU A 248 19.51 3.28 1.37
CA LEU A 248 18.21 3.91 1.67
C LEU A 248 18.28 4.95 2.80
N HIS A 249 19.02 4.71 3.88
CA HIS A 249 19.12 5.67 4.98
C HIS A 249 19.87 6.96 4.61
N GLU A 250 20.76 6.90 3.62
CA GLU A 250 21.41 8.09 3.06
C GLU A 250 20.41 8.85 2.20
N PHE A 251 19.59 8.16 1.39
CA PHE A 251 18.48 8.78 0.67
C PHE A 251 17.52 9.49 1.63
N ASP A 252 17.13 8.83 2.72
CA ASP A 252 16.20 9.40 3.70
C ASP A 252 16.81 10.65 4.37
N ARG A 253 18.11 10.64 4.67
CA ARG A 253 18.80 11.80 5.24
C ARG A 253 18.91 12.96 4.25
N GLU A 254 19.39 12.71 3.04
CA GLU A 254 19.69 13.78 2.08
C GLU A 254 18.42 14.35 1.42
N ILE A 255 17.36 13.55 1.26
CA ILE A 255 16.15 13.94 0.54
C ILE A 255 14.97 14.09 1.49
N GLN A 256 14.60 13.03 2.22
CA GLN A 256 13.36 13.03 3.00
C GLN A 256 13.47 14.01 4.17
N CYS A 257 14.59 14.03 4.88
CA CYS A 257 14.77 14.94 5.99
C CYS A 257 14.77 16.41 5.53
N ALA A 258 15.44 16.70 4.42
CA ALA A 258 15.47 18.04 3.84
C ALA A 258 14.08 18.50 3.35
N THR A 259 13.36 17.67 2.60
CA THR A 259 12.05 18.05 2.03
C THR A 259 10.91 18.02 3.04
N TRP A 260 11.04 17.29 4.14
CA TRP A 260 10.03 17.18 5.20
C TRP A 260 10.43 17.83 6.52
N GLY A 261 11.56 18.56 6.54
CA GLY A 261 12.03 19.28 7.73
C GLY A 261 12.36 18.39 8.93
N TYR A 262 12.69 17.11 8.73
CA TYR A 262 13.19 16.27 9.82
C TYR A 262 14.64 16.66 10.13
N PRO A 263 15.02 16.82 11.41
CA PRO A 263 16.36 17.21 11.77
C PRO A 263 17.40 16.10 11.58
N THR A 264 16.96 14.83 11.60
CA THR A 264 17.79 13.64 11.36
C THR A 264 16.94 12.51 10.77
N GLU A 265 17.58 11.56 10.09
CA GLU A 265 16.92 10.35 9.57
C GLU A 265 16.32 9.50 10.69
N ASP A 266 16.95 9.48 11.85
CA ASP A 266 16.44 8.81 13.04
C ASP A 266 15.17 9.49 13.59
N ALA A 267 15.07 10.82 13.51
CA ALA A 267 13.85 11.53 13.86
C ALA A 267 12.71 11.20 12.89
N TYR A 268 13.01 11.12 11.60
CA TYR A 268 12.08 10.64 10.58
C TYR A 268 11.62 9.20 10.88
N TYR A 269 12.54 8.27 11.12
CA TYR A 269 12.18 6.86 11.36
C TYR A 269 11.32 6.67 12.60
N ARG A 270 11.59 7.39 13.69
CA ARG A 270 10.75 7.34 14.88
C ARG A 270 9.36 7.90 14.63
N ASP A 271 9.26 9.04 13.94
CA ASP A 271 7.97 9.67 13.65
C ASP A 271 7.13 8.86 12.66
N ALA A 272 7.77 8.27 11.65
CA ALA A 272 7.07 7.55 10.59
C ALA A 272 6.77 6.09 10.90
N SER A 273 7.34 5.52 11.97
CA SER A 273 6.99 4.17 12.45
C SER A 273 5.51 4.08 12.83
N SER A 274 4.91 2.90 12.62
CA SER A 274 3.47 2.67 12.83
C SER A 274 3.13 1.72 13.99
N SER A 275 4.12 1.24 14.74
CA SER A 275 3.90 0.38 15.92
C SER A 275 2.89 0.99 16.91
N ASP A 276 3.06 2.27 17.26
CA ASP A 276 2.19 2.96 18.22
C ASP A 276 0.78 3.23 17.67
N ALA A 277 0.64 3.34 16.35
CA ALA A 277 -0.64 3.58 15.70
C ALA A 277 -1.63 2.44 15.96
N ILE A 278 -1.14 1.21 16.16
CA ILE A 278 -1.97 0.05 16.51
C ILE A 278 -2.85 0.32 17.72
N LEU A 279 -2.35 1.00 18.76
CA LEU A 279 -3.13 1.28 19.98
C LEU A 279 -4.31 2.24 19.73
N ALA A 280 -4.23 3.06 18.69
CA ALA A 280 -5.21 4.09 18.36
C ALA A 280 -6.26 3.65 17.33
N ILE A 281 -6.03 2.56 16.60
CA ILE A 281 -6.98 2.03 15.60
C ILE A 281 -8.31 1.64 16.26
N ARG A 282 -9.43 2.00 15.61
CA ARG A 282 -10.79 1.73 16.10
C ARG A 282 -11.70 1.00 15.10
N ILE A 283 -11.13 0.54 14.00
CA ILE A 283 -11.82 -0.28 13.00
C ILE A 283 -11.18 -1.67 12.95
N PRO A 284 -11.89 -2.71 12.48
CA PRO A 284 -11.29 -4.00 12.19
C PRO A 284 -10.04 -3.85 11.32
N PHE A 285 -8.91 -4.33 11.84
CA PHE A 285 -7.61 -4.16 11.21
C PHE A 285 -6.81 -5.45 11.29
N PHE A 286 -6.41 -5.96 10.13
CA PHE A 286 -5.77 -7.27 10.02
C PHE A 286 -4.38 -7.15 9.42
N ALA A 287 -3.40 -7.78 10.04
CA ALA A 287 -2.02 -7.77 9.59
C ALA A 287 -1.55 -9.19 9.27
N TYR A 288 -0.99 -9.38 8.07
CA TYR A 288 -0.23 -10.57 7.71
C TYR A 288 1.26 -10.22 7.71
N HIS A 289 2.06 -11.00 8.44
CA HIS A 289 3.49 -10.74 8.60
C HIS A 289 4.30 -12.03 8.62
N ALA A 290 5.37 -12.12 7.85
CA ALA A 290 6.25 -13.28 7.88
C ALA A 290 7.39 -13.05 8.89
N THR A 291 7.68 -14.01 9.77
CA THR A 291 8.76 -13.85 10.75
C THR A 291 10.16 -14.03 10.16
N ASP A 292 10.25 -14.53 8.93
CA ASP A 292 11.47 -14.60 8.12
C ASP A 292 11.63 -13.41 7.15
N ASP A 293 10.81 -12.36 7.30
CA ASP A 293 10.89 -11.15 6.49
C ASP A 293 12.25 -10.45 6.69
N PRO A 294 13.08 -10.32 5.63
CA PRO A 294 14.42 -9.77 5.76
C PRO A 294 14.43 -8.23 5.83
N ILE A 295 13.30 -7.56 5.54
CA ILE A 295 13.17 -6.11 5.49
C ILE A 295 12.34 -5.62 6.69
N ALA A 296 11.12 -6.13 6.85
CA ALA A 296 10.25 -5.80 7.98
C ALA A 296 10.46 -6.83 9.09
N VAL A 297 11.55 -6.65 9.82
CA VAL A 297 12.15 -7.68 10.69
C VAL A 297 11.25 -8.08 11.86
N LYS A 298 11.42 -9.32 12.33
CA LYS A 298 10.62 -9.90 13.41
C LYS A 298 10.69 -9.09 14.71
N GLU A 299 11.85 -8.50 15.00
CA GLU A 299 12.15 -7.70 16.18
C GLU A 299 11.30 -6.42 16.23
N ALA A 300 10.80 -5.95 15.08
CA ALA A 300 9.98 -4.75 14.98
C ALA A 300 8.47 -5.03 15.18
N ILE A 301 8.04 -6.30 15.26
CA ILE A 301 6.61 -6.65 15.32
C ILE A 301 6.00 -6.26 16.69
N PRO A 302 4.94 -5.42 16.72
CA PRO A 302 4.37 -4.88 17.95
C PRO A 302 3.33 -5.84 18.58
N TYR A 303 3.79 -7.03 18.98
CA TYR A 303 2.91 -8.09 19.49
C TYR A 303 2.07 -7.68 20.70
N LEU A 304 2.60 -6.80 21.56
CA LEU A 304 1.90 -6.38 22.77
C LEU A 304 0.82 -5.35 22.46
N GLU A 305 1.08 -4.43 21.54
CA GLU A 305 0.13 -3.42 21.08
C GLU A 305 -1.09 -4.09 20.42
N PHE A 306 -0.86 -5.11 19.59
CA PHE A 306 -1.94 -5.93 19.01
C PHE A 306 -2.78 -6.63 20.09
N ARG A 307 -2.15 -7.15 21.16
CA ARG A 307 -2.89 -7.80 22.27
C ARG A 307 -3.75 -6.83 23.07
N GLN A 308 -3.37 -5.55 23.12
CA GLN A 308 -4.11 -4.52 23.84
C GLN A 308 -5.27 -3.94 23.03
N ASN A 309 -5.26 -4.06 21.70
CA ASN A 309 -6.32 -3.52 20.86
C ASN A 309 -7.23 -4.64 20.29
N PRO A 310 -8.48 -4.78 20.79
CA PRO A 310 -9.41 -5.82 20.34
C PRO A 310 -9.92 -5.63 18.91
N ASN A 311 -9.70 -4.47 18.30
CA ASN A 311 -10.06 -4.22 16.89
C ASN A 311 -8.99 -4.75 15.91
N THR A 312 -7.86 -5.22 16.43
CA THR A 312 -6.70 -5.57 15.61
C THR A 312 -6.38 -7.04 15.72
N MET A 313 -5.94 -7.65 14.61
CA MET A 313 -5.48 -9.03 14.59
C MET A 313 -4.18 -9.13 13.79
N LEU A 314 -3.16 -9.73 14.41
CA LEU A 314 -1.89 -10.03 13.77
C LEU A 314 -1.80 -11.53 13.49
N VAL A 315 -1.59 -11.88 12.23
CA VAL A 315 -1.32 -13.24 11.76
C VAL A 315 0.13 -13.31 11.32
N THR A 316 0.93 -14.07 12.06
CA THR A 316 2.33 -14.32 11.69
C THR A 316 2.53 -15.69 11.07
N THR A 317 3.28 -15.77 9.98
CA THR A 317 3.74 -17.04 9.39
C THR A 317 5.23 -17.23 9.66
N SER A 318 5.68 -18.49 9.75
CA SER A 318 7.11 -18.78 9.94
C SER A 318 7.94 -18.48 8.67
N LEU A 319 7.33 -18.65 7.50
CA LEU A 319 7.91 -18.42 6.19
C LEU A 319 7.01 -17.53 5.33
N GLY A 320 7.63 -16.72 4.49
CA GLY A 320 6.93 -15.80 3.59
C GLY A 320 7.82 -14.75 2.95
N GLY A 321 8.98 -14.46 3.53
CA GLY A 321 9.83 -13.35 3.10
C GLY A 321 9.07 -12.02 3.12
N HIS A 322 9.59 -11.00 2.42
CA HIS A 322 8.99 -9.67 2.52
C HIS A 322 7.62 -9.57 1.85
N LEU A 323 7.41 -10.07 0.64
CA LEU A 323 6.08 -10.09 -0.01
C LEU A 323 5.93 -11.32 -0.88
N CYS A 324 6.66 -12.39 -0.55
CA CYS A 324 6.84 -13.52 -1.45
C CYS A 324 5.72 -14.53 -1.26
N TRP A 325 5.65 -15.16 -0.08
CA TRP A 325 4.72 -16.25 0.26
C TRP A 325 4.44 -17.18 -0.93
N PHE A 326 5.49 -17.55 -1.66
CA PHE A 326 5.32 -18.31 -2.88
C PHE A 326 4.78 -19.70 -2.57
N GLU A 327 3.76 -20.10 -3.31
CA GLU A 327 3.19 -21.44 -3.28
C GLU A 327 3.67 -22.22 -4.52
N ALA A 328 3.57 -23.55 -4.44
CA ALA A 328 3.78 -24.40 -5.61
C ALA A 328 2.84 -23.98 -6.75
N GLY A 329 3.36 -23.87 -7.98
CA GLY A 329 2.60 -23.37 -9.13
C GLY A 329 2.73 -21.87 -9.40
N GLY A 330 3.55 -21.14 -8.62
CA GLY A 330 3.89 -19.74 -8.89
C GLY A 330 2.87 -18.71 -8.38
N THR A 331 1.87 -19.16 -7.62
CA THR A 331 0.96 -18.28 -6.88
C THR A 331 1.60 -17.78 -5.60
N ARG A 332 0.90 -16.87 -4.91
CA ARG A 332 1.30 -16.37 -3.59
C ARG A 332 0.16 -16.60 -2.61
N TRP A 333 0.46 -17.13 -1.43
CA TRP A 333 -0.54 -17.44 -0.41
C TRP A 333 -1.36 -16.20 -0.01
N HIS A 334 -0.71 -15.03 0.11
CA HIS A 334 -1.40 -13.78 0.48
C HIS A 334 -2.43 -13.35 -0.58
N ALA A 335 -2.23 -13.70 -1.84
CA ALA A 335 -3.17 -13.41 -2.94
C ALA A 335 -4.48 -14.23 -2.85
N ARG A 336 -4.52 -15.25 -2.00
CA ARG A 336 -5.72 -15.99 -1.63
C ARG A 336 -6.23 -15.59 -0.25
N ALA A 337 -5.34 -15.45 0.73
CA ALA A 337 -5.71 -15.14 2.11
C ALA A 337 -6.37 -13.76 2.25
N VAL A 338 -5.79 -12.73 1.63
CA VAL A 338 -6.29 -11.35 1.71
C VAL A 338 -7.68 -11.21 1.08
N PRO A 339 -7.94 -11.67 -0.16
CA PRO A 339 -9.29 -11.59 -0.75
C PRO A 339 -10.34 -12.35 0.04
N ASN A 340 -10.00 -13.54 0.56
CA ASN A 340 -10.93 -14.32 1.37
C ASN A 340 -11.35 -13.58 2.65
N LEU A 341 -10.40 -12.93 3.32
CA LEU A 341 -10.67 -12.14 4.50
C LEU A 341 -11.50 -10.89 4.17
N LEU A 342 -11.15 -10.16 3.10
CA LEU A 342 -11.92 -9.02 2.62
C LEU A 342 -13.37 -9.41 2.29
N ASN A 343 -13.57 -10.49 1.53
CA ASN A 343 -14.89 -11.02 1.20
C ASN A 343 -15.69 -11.42 2.45
N PHE A 344 -15.03 -12.02 3.44
CA PHE A 344 -15.68 -12.37 4.70
C PHE A 344 -16.16 -11.11 5.45
N MET A 345 -15.32 -10.08 5.54
CA MET A 345 -15.67 -8.82 6.19
C MET A 345 -16.77 -8.05 5.45
N ALA A 346 -16.72 -8.01 4.11
CA ALA A 346 -17.66 -7.23 3.32
C ALA A 346 -19.02 -7.89 3.13
N PHE A 347 -19.07 -9.23 3.00
CA PHE A 347 -20.29 -9.94 2.59
C PHE A 347 -20.84 -10.92 3.62
N LYS A 348 -20.09 -11.23 4.68
CA LYS A 348 -20.51 -12.21 5.71
C LYS A 348 -20.53 -11.65 7.11
N THR A 349 -20.17 -10.37 7.28
CA THR A 349 -20.10 -9.71 8.58
C THR A 349 -20.88 -8.40 8.51
N ASP A 350 -21.65 -8.10 9.55
CA ASP A 350 -22.28 -6.79 9.70
C ASP A 350 -21.33 -5.87 10.48
N LEU A 351 -20.50 -5.13 9.74
CA LEU A 351 -19.54 -4.19 10.33
C LEU A 351 -20.21 -2.95 10.93
N ASP A 352 -21.49 -2.69 10.64
CA ASP A 352 -22.23 -1.56 11.23
C ASP A 352 -22.61 -1.81 12.69
N THR A 353 -22.54 -3.06 13.15
CA THR A 353 -22.71 -3.42 14.57
C THR A 353 -21.54 -2.98 15.45
N LEU A 354 -20.38 -2.69 14.85
CA LEU A 354 -19.19 -2.23 15.56
C LEU A 354 -19.30 -0.73 15.82
N ASP A 355 -18.92 -0.30 17.03
CA ASP A 355 -18.91 1.11 17.42
C ASP A 355 -17.46 1.58 17.63
N PRO A 356 -16.84 2.23 16.63
CA PRO A 356 -15.47 2.75 16.71
C PRO A 356 -15.28 3.79 17.82
N SER A 357 -16.35 4.39 18.35
CA SER A 357 -16.27 5.41 19.40
C SER A 357 -16.11 4.81 20.80
N LYS A 358 -16.47 3.53 20.99
CA LYS A 358 -16.29 2.85 22.28
C LYS A 358 -14.83 2.49 22.50
N GLU A 359 -14.29 2.96 23.62
CA GLU A 359 -12.96 2.53 24.03
C GLU A 359 -12.96 1.05 24.45
N PRO A 360 -11.95 0.27 24.03
CA PRO A 360 -11.76 -1.10 24.48
C PRO A 360 -11.78 -1.22 26.01
N GLU A 361 -12.49 -2.21 26.56
CA GLU A 361 -12.49 -2.46 28.02
C GLU A 361 -11.08 -2.73 28.56
N ALA A 362 -10.18 -3.32 27.76
CA ALA A 362 -8.78 -3.54 28.11
C ALA A 362 -8.01 -2.23 28.43
N ALA A 363 -8.38 -1.12 27.78
CA ALA A 363 -7.78 0.20 28.01
C ALA A 363 -8.18 0.82 29.37
N LYS A 364 -9.25 0.30 30.01
CA LYS A 364 -9.73 0.79 31.31
C LYS A 364 -8.92 0.28 32.51
N SER A 365 -7.91 -0.57 32.30
CA SER A 365 -7.25 -1.33 33.38
C SER A 365 -6.00 -0.69 34.00
N ALA A 366 -5.68 0.58 33.72
CA ALA A 366 -4.65 1.28 34.47
C ALA A 366 -5.17 1.64 35.88
N ALA A 367 -4.98 0.72 36.83
CA ALA A 367 -5.19 0.94 38.26
C ALA A 367 -4.33 2.14 38.71
N GLY A 368 -4.92 3.35 38.74
CA GLY A 368 -4.22 4.57 39.17
C GLY A 368 -4.61 5.87 38.48
N GLY A 369 -5.46 5.87 37.45
CA GLY A 369 -6.00 7.10 36.84
C GLY A 369 -5.07 7.81 35.84
N CYS A 370 -3.90 7.24 35.51
CA CYS A 370 -3.04 7.71 34.43
C CYS A 370 -3.33 6.92 33.13
N THR A 371 -3.67 7.62 32.05
CA THR A 371 -3.94 7.00 30.73
C THR A 371 -2.83 7.36 29.75
N TYR A 372 -2.16 6.36 29.17
CA TYR A 372 -1.25 6.56 28.04
C TYR A 372 -2.07 6.86 26.79
N THR A 373 -1.86 8.02 26.19
CA THR A 373 -2.41 8.34 24.87
C THR A 373 -1.29 8.16 23.85
N PRO A 374 -1.38 7.17 22.95
CA PRO A 374 -0.41 7.02 21.86
C PRO A 374 -0.36 8.31 21.05
N MET A 375 0.80 8.65 20.49
CA MET A 375 0.90 9.83 19.65
C MET A 375 0.00 9.70 18.41
N ARG A 376 -1.16 10.36 18.41
CA ARG A 376 -2.10 10.46 17.28
C ARG A 376 -1.83 11.68 16.39
N ARG A 377 -0.61 12.19 16.42
CA ARG A 377 -0.30 13.47 15.76
C ARG A 377 -0.41 13.27 14.26
N LYS A 378 -1.51 13.73 13.66
CA LYS A 378 -1.53 14.05 12.23
C LYS A 378 -0.32 14.94 11.99
N LEU A 379 0.52 14.56 11.02
CA LEU A 379 1.73 15.32 10.76
C LEU A 379 1.34 16.78 10.49
N PHE A 380 1.75 17.67 11.39
CA PHE A 380 1.50 19.09 11.29
C PHE A 380 2.86 19.76 11.16
N MET A 381 3.28 20.00 9.93
CA MET A 381 4.38 20.91 9.68
C MET A 381 3.84 22.34 9.80
N THR A 382 4.63 23.25 10.36
CA THR A 382 4.34 24.68 10.28
C THR A 382 5.15 25.24 9.13
N GLY A 383 4.50 25.76 8.09
CA GLY A 383 5.20 26.45 7.01
C GLY A 383 5.96 27.65 7.57
N HIS A 384 7.28 27.70 7.35
CA HIS A 384 7.96 28.98 7.37
C HIS A 384 7.63 29.63 6.03
N GLY A 385 6.91 30.76 6.08
CA GLY A 385 6.71 31.58 4.89
C GLY A 385 8.07 31.88 4.28
N ILE A 386 8.21 31.55 3.00
CA ILE A 386 9.31 32.08 2.17
C ILE A 386 9.01 33.55 1.91
#